data_AF-A0AA35RRZ8-F1
#
_entry.id   AF-A0AA35RRZ8-F1
#
_cell.length_a   1.000
_cell.length_b   1.000
_cell.length_c   1.000
_cell.angle_alpha   90.00
_cell.angle_beta   90.00
_cell.angle_gamma   90.00
#
_symmetry.space_group_name_H-M   'P 1'
#
loop_
_entity.id
_entity.type
_entity.pdbx_description
1 polymer ?
#
loop_
_entity_poly.entity_id
_entity_poly.type
_entity_poly.pdbx_seq_one_letter_code
_entity_poly.pdbx_strand_id
1 'polypeptide(L)' 'MVFDFRQYTLNPGGLPTYMSAVEELALPIRERHGVKLAGWFYSDLGDLNQVVHIWAFDNVKHPGGGQGSGGR' A
#
# COMPACT_ATOMS: atom_id res chain seq x y z
N MET A 1 -7.36 15.06 8.18
CA MET A 1 -6.82 13.69 8.08
C MET A 1 -7.70 12.88 7.16
N VAL A 2 -7.10 12.26 6.14
CA VAL A 2 -7.76 11.40 5.15
C VAL A 2 -6.95 10.11 5.07
N PHE A 3 -7.63 8.98 4.99
CA PHE A 3 -6.98 7.66 4.90
C PHE A 3 -7.22 7.05 3.52
N ASP A 4 -6.14 6.71 2.83
CA ASP A 4 -6.15 5.95 1.59
C ASP A 4 -5.93 4.47 1.93
N PHE A 5 -6.97 3.66 1.73
CA PHE A 5 -6.96 2.22 1.95
C PHE A 5 -6.65 1.51 0.63
N ARG A 6 -5.56 0.73 0.61
CA ARG A 6 -5.15 -0.05 -0.55
C ARG A 6 -5.06 -1.51 -0.18
N GLN A 7 -5.65 -2.36 -1.01
CA GLN A 7 -5.58 -3.82 -0.90
C GLN A 7 -5.15 -4.38 -2.25
N TYR A 8 -4.12 -5.22 -2.24
CA TYR A 8 -3.62 -5.90 -3.43
C TYR A 8 -3.56 -7.39 -3.21
N THR A 9 -3.92 -8.14 -4.26
CA THR A 9 -3.63 -9.57 -4.36
C THR A 9 -2.31 -9.72 -5.11
N LEU A 10 -1.31 -10.28 -4.44
CA LEU A 10 0.00 -10.53 -5.01
C LEU A 10 0.02 -11.87 -5.74
N ASN A 11 0.97 -12.01 -6.67
CA ASN A 11 1.30 -13.33 -7.20
C ASN A 11 1.80 -14.25 -6.06
N PRO A 12 1.50 -15.56 -6.11
CA PRO A 12 1.97 -16.49 -5.08
C PRO A 12 3.48 -16.39 -4.85
N GLY A 13 3.88 -16.28 -3.59
CA GLY A 13 5.29 -16.12 -3.19
C GLY A 13 5.88 -14.72 -3.40
N GLY A 14 5.09 -13.75 -3.89
CA GLY A 14 5.56 -12.38 -4.14
C GLY A 14 5.69 -11.49 -2.90
N LEU A 15 5.21 -11.95 -1.74
CA LEU A 15 5.19 -11.16 -0.49
C LEU A 15 6.59 -10.67 -0.07
N PRO A 16 7.66 -11.50 -0.01
CA PRO A 16 8.98 -11.03 0.42
C PRO A 16 9.52 -9.92 -0.48
N THR A 17 9.42 -10.09 -1.80
CA THR A 17 9.85 -9.07 -2.77
C THR A 17 9.06 -7.78 -2.62
N TYR A 18 7.74 -7.89 -2.40
CA TYR A 18 6.89 -6.73 -2.18
C TYR A 18 7.27 -6.00 -0.89
N MET A 19 7.52 -6.71 0.21
CA MET A 19 7.92 -6.14 1.49
C MET A 19 9.25 -5.36 1.37
N SER A 20 10.27 -5.96 0.75
CA SER A 20 11.54 -5.28 0.51
C SER A 20 11.37 -4.02 -0.32
N ALA A 21 10.58 -4.06 -1.40
CA ALA A 21 10.31 -2.88 -2.23
C ALA A 21 9.56 -1.78 -1.46
N VAL A 22 8.67 -2.15 -0.54
CA VAL A 22 7.97 -1.16 0.29
C VAL A 22 8.93 -0.47 1.25
N GLU A 23 9.75 -1.24 1.95
CA GLU A 23 10.70 -0.75 2.95
C GLU A 23 11.79 0.13 2.31
N GLU A 24 12.39 -0.33 1.22
CA GLU A 24 13.54 0.35 0.60
C GLU A 24 13.14 1.56 -0.25
N LEU A 25 11.96 1.52 -0.87
CA LEU A 25 11.56 2.52 -1.88
C LEU A 25 10.27 3.23 -1.52
N ALA A 26 9.19 2.49 -1.31
CA ALA A 26 7.84 3.06 -1.28
C ALA A 26 7.59 3.93 -0.04
N LEU A 27 8.08 3.50 1.12
CA LEU A 27 7.92 4.19 2.40
C LEU A 27 8.75 5.49 2.45
N PRO A 28 10.08 5.48 2.16
CA PRO A 28 10.88 6.71 2.16
C PRO A 28 10.35 7.77 1.17
N ILE A 29 9.88 7.36 -0.01
CA ILE A 29 9.27 8.29 -0.98
C ILE A 29 8.03 8.96 -0.38
N ARG A 30 7.14 8.18 0.24
CA ARG A 30 5.89 8.68 0.83
C ARG A 30 6.13 9.61 2.00
N GLU A 31 7.07 9.25 2.89
CA GLU A 31 7.45 10.08 4.02
C GLU A 31 8.01 11.44 3.57
N ARG A 32 8.83 11.47 2.51
CA ARG A 32 9.32 12.73 1.91
C ARG A 32 8.19 13.63 1.41
N HIS A 33 7.04 13.07 1.05
CA HIS A 33 5.85 13.81 0.64
C HIS A 33 4.88 14.10 1.81
N GLY A 34 5.30 13.86 3.06
CA GLY A 34 4.48 14.10 4.25
C GLY A 34 3.35 13.08 4.44
N VAL A 35 3.37 11.97 3.69
CA VAL A 35 2.39 10.90 3.82
C VAL A 35 2.83 9.97 4.94
N LYS A 36 1.93 9.69 5.88
CA LYS A 36 2.24 8.84 7.05
C LYS A 36 1.68 7.44 6.85
N LEU A 37 2.47 6.42 7.20
CA LEU A 37 1.97 5.05 7.24
C LEU A 37 1.07 4.89 8.48
N ALA A 38 -0.22 4.65 8.28
CA ALA A 38 -1.18 4.42 9.35
C ALA A 38 -1.32 2.92 9.69
N GLY A 39 -1.07 2.05 8.72
CA GLY A 39 -1.08 0.60 8.93
C GLY A 39 -0.55 -0.15 7.73
N TRP A 40 0.08 -1.29 7.98
CA TRP A 40 0.57 -2.21 6.97
C TRP A 40 0.33 -3.63 7.45
N PHE A 41 -0.33 -4.44 6.62
CA PHE A 41 -0.79 -5.78 6.97
C PHE A 41 -0.65 -6.72 5.78
N TYR A 42 -0.57 -8.02 6.07
CA TYR A 42 -0.69 -9.07 5.08
C TYR A 42 -1.62 -10.16 5.61
N SER A 43 -2.24 -10.90 4.70
CA SER A 43 -3.11 -12.03 5.03
C SER A 43 -2.27 -13.24 5.48
N ASP A 44 -2.47 -13.68 6.71
CA ASP A 44 -1.97 -14.97 7.21
C ASP A 44 -3.06 -16.06 7.21
N LEU A 45 -4.33 -15.65 7.38
CA LEU A 45 -5.50 -16.53 7.37
C LEU A 45 -6.58 -15.94 6.44
N GLY A 46 -7.30 -16.80 5.71
CA GLY A 46 -8.34 -16.41 4.76
C GLY A 46 -7.80 -16.29 3.33
N ASP A 47 -8.15 -15.20 2.63
CA ASP A 47 -7.67 -14.94 1.27
C ASP A 47 -6.16 -14.66 1.30
N LEU A 48 -5.37 -15.65 0.87
CA LEU A 48 -3.90 -15.59 0.91
C LEU A 48 -3.32 -14.66 -0.16
N ASN A 49 -2.05 -14.30 0.03
CA ASN A 49 -1.28 -13.39 -0.82
C ASN A 49 -1.86 -11.97 -0.91
N GLN A 50 -2.66 -11.55 0.07
CA GLN A 50 -3.17 -10.19 0.13
C GLN A 50 -2.28 -9.31 1.00
N VAL A 51 -2.07 -8.07 0.56
CA VAL A 51 -1.44 -7.00 1.34
C VAL A 51 -2.39 -5.82 1.46
N VAL A 52 -2.41 -5.23 2.65
CA VAL A 52 -3.20 -4.04 2.95
C VAL A 52 -2.28 -2.96 3.51
N HIS A 53 -2.44 -1.74 3.02
CA HIS A 53 -1.66 -0.61 3.47
C HIS A 53 -2.52 0.64 3.48
N ILE A 54 -2.42 1.36 4.58
CA ILE A 54 -3.25 2.51 4.90
C ILE A 54 -2.35 3.73 5.03
N TRP A 55 -2.58 4.74 4.21
CA TRP A 55 -1.79 5.96 4.19
C TRP A 55 -2.61 7.14 4.66
N ALA A 56 -2.08 7.87 5.64
CA ALA A 56 -2.70 9.07 6.18
C ALA A 56 -2.15 10.34 5.49
N PHE A 57 -3.07 11.19 5.06
CA PHE A 57 -2.83 12.49 4.45
C PHE A 57 -3.51 13.59 5.25
N ASP A 58 -3.00 14.82 5.18
CA ASP A 58 -3.60 15.95 5.90
C ASP A 58 -4.95 16.36 5.27
N ASN A 59 -5.07 16.28 3.94
CA ASN A 59 -6.25 16.70 3.19
C ASN A 59 -6.54 15.79 1.96
N VAL A 60 -7.73 15.95 1.36
CA VAL A 60 -8.24 15.13 0.23
C VAL A 60 -7.54 15.43 -1.10
N LYS A 61 -6.58 16.36 -1.16
CA LYS A 61 -5.91 16.77 -2.41
C LYS A 61 -4.88 15.70 -2.82
N HIS A 62 -5.37 14.51 -3.16
CA HIS A 62 -4.61 13.40 -3.69
C HIS A 62 -4.22 13.70 -5.15
N PRO A 63 -2.93 13.86 -5.48
CA PRO A 63 -2.50 14.05 -6.86
C PRO A 63 -2.43 12.67 -7.53
N GLY A 64 -3.45 12.34 -8.34
CA GLY A 64 -3.44 11.15 -9.18
C GLY A 64 -4.20 9.96 -8.61
N GLY A 65 -5.53 10.07 -8.56
CA GLY A 65 -6.42 8.91 -8.50
C GLY A 65 -6.34 8.10 -9.80
N GLY A 66 -5.22 7.45 -10.04
CA GLY A 66 -5.12 6.35 -10.98
C GLY A 66 -5.79 5.15 -10.36
N GLN A 67 -7.02 4.89 -10.78
CA GLN A 67 -7.72 3.62 -10.58
C GLN A 67 -6.72 2.52 -10.92
N GLY A 68 -6.26 1.77 -9.92
CA GLY A 68 -5.43 0.61 -10.16
C GLY A 68 -6.20 -0.28 -11.12
N SER A 69 -5.67 -0.46 -12.32
CA SER A 69 -6.16 -1.46 -13.25
C SER A 69 -5.98 -2.81 -12.56
N GLY A 70 -7.05 -3.28 -11.92
CA GLY A 70 -7.24 -4.70 -11.63
C GLY A 70 -7.32 -5.41 -12.98
N GLY A 71 -6.14 -5.70 -13.53
CA GLY A 71 -5.98 -6.65 -14.61
C GLY A 71 -6.37 -8.01 -14.07
N ARG A 72 -7.40 -8.57 -14.71
CA ARG A 72 -7.87 -9.96 -14.66
C ARG A 72 -6.81 -10.99 -14.31
#